data_AF-A0A965RB63-F1
#
_entry.id   AF-A0A965RB63-F1
#
_cell.length_a   1.000
_cell.length_b   1.000
_cell.length_c   1.000
_cell.angle_alpha   90.00
_cell.angle_beta   90.00
_cell.angle_gamma   90.00
#
_symmetry.space_group_name_H-M   'P 1'
#
loop_
_entity.id
_entity.type
_entity.pdbx_description
1 polymer ?
#
loop_
_entity_poly.entity_id
_entity_poly.type
_entity_poly.pdbx_seq_one_letter_code
_entity_poly.pdbx_strand_id
1 'polypeptide(L)'
;VTQTTLSVDDTAEIVETLRKRFPELASPRKEDICYATQNRQDAVKDLLRECDVLIVVGSVASSNSNRLVELGQRAGVPAFLVDGAADLRREWFDGKRSVGLSAGASAPEVLVREVIDRLREWGAQAPRELMGREENVVFGLPRELRVPIPSLPDGRPDRL
;
A
#
# COMPACT_ATOMS: atom_id res chain seq x y z
N VAL A 1 2.16 -6.24 -22.43
CA VAL A 1 2.00 -6.70 -21.05
C VAL A 1 2.88 -5.86 -20.14
N THR A 2 2.46 -5.54 -18.92
CA THR A 2 3.23 -4.81 -17.91
C THR A 2 3.34 -5.61 -16.61
N GLN A 3 4.32 -5.27 -15.76
CA GLN A 3 4.44 -5.87 -14.43
C GLN A 3 3.39 -5.26 -13.48
N THR A 4 2.81 -6.08 -12.61
CA THR A 4 1.61 -5.71 -11.81
C THR A 4 1.86 -4.69 -10.70
N THR A 5 3.13 -4.43 -10.36
CA THR A 5 3.56 -3.58 -9.23
C THR A 5 4.30 -2.31 -9.67
N LEU A 6 4.21 -1.94 -10.94
CA LEU A 6 4.87 -0.73 -11.46
C LEU A 6 4.19 0.55 -10.93
N SER A 7 4.93 1.66 -11.01
CA SER A 7 4.35 3.01 -10.89
C SER A 7 3.31 3.20 -11.99
N VAL A 8 2.11 3.64 -11.61
CA VAL A 8 1.00 3.87 -12.55
C VAL A 8 1.36 5.00 -13.51
N ASP A 9 1.89 6.10 -12.98
CA ASP A 9 2.20 7.29 -13.76
C ASP A 9 3.34 7.03 -14.75
N ASP A 10 4.42 6.37 -14.31
CA ASP A 10 5.56 6.05 -15.20
C ASP A 10 5.13 5.09 -16.30
N THR A 11 4.28 4.12 -15.95
CA THR A 11 3.77 3.17 -16.93
C THR A 11 2.93 3.89 -17.97
N ALA A 12 2.07 4.83 -17.57
CA ALA A 12 1.28 5.63 -18.49
C ALA A 12 2.15 6.47 -19.45
N GLU A 13 3.21 7.10 -18.93
CA GLU A 13 4.15 7.89 -19.75
C GLU A 13 4.91 7.01 -20.77
N ILE A 14 5.36 5.83 -20.35
CA ILE A 14 6.04 4.88 -21.23
C ILE A 14 5.08 4.35 -22.29
N VAL A 15 3.84 3.98 -21.91
CA VAL A 15 2.81 3.52 -22.86
C VAL A 15 2.52 4.60 -23.91
N GLU A 16 2.39 5.85 -23.50
CA GLU A 16 2.16 6.96 -24.42
C GLU A 16 3.33 7.16 -25.40
N THR A 17 4.56 7.06 -24.89
CA THR A 17 5.77 7.12 -25.72
C THR A 17 5.83 5.97 -26.73
N LEU A 18 5.48 4.75 -26.30
CA LEU A 18 5.43 3.58 -27.16
C LEU A 18 4.35 3.70 -28.25
N ARG A 19 3.17 4.23 -27.91
CA ARG A 19 2.09 4.48 -28.89
C ARG A 19 2.50 5.48 -29.96
N LYS A 20 3.17 6.57 -29.58
CA LYS A 20 3.69 7.56 -30.54
C LYS A 20 4.73 6.94 -31.47
N ARG A 21 5.60 6.08 -30.94
CA ARG A 21 6.66 5.43 -31.73
C ARG A 21 6.15 4.29 -32.60
N PHE A 22 5.15 3.55 -32.13
CA PHE A 22 4.57 2.37 -32.78
C PHE A 22 3.04 2.48 -32.83
N PRO A 23 2.46 3.21 -33.80
CA PRO A 23 1.01 3.48 -33.85
C PRO A 23 0.14 2.23 -34.01
N GLU A 24 0.68 1.15 -34.57
CA GLU A 24 -0.01 -0.14 -34.74
C GLU A 24 0.12 -1.07 -33.50
N LEU A 25 0.79 -0.61 -32.43
CA LEU A 25 0.97 -1.40 -31.21
C LEU A 25 -0.39 -1.68 -30.55
N ALA A 26 -0.79 -2.94 -30.54
CA ALA A 26 -1.98 -3.39 -29.83
C ALA A 26 -1.86 -3.08 -28.33
N SER A 27 -2.77 -2.22 -27.82
CA SER A 27 -2.86 -1.96 -26.39
C SER A 27 -3.72 -3.05 -25.72
N PRO A 28 -3.33 -3.57 -24.56
CA PRO A 28 -4.20 -4.45 -23.79
C PRO A 28 -5.49 -3.70 -23.39
N ARG A 29 -6.63 -4.41 -23.34
CA ARG A 29 -7.94 -3.82 -22.98
C ARG A 29 -8.01 -3.35 -21.52
N LYS A 30 -7.08 -3.81 -20.67
CA LYS A 30 -6.87 -3.40 -19.28
C LYS A 30 -5.37 -3.25 -19.05
N GLU A 31 -4.98 -2.29 -18.23
CA GLU A 31 -3.61 -2.20 -17.72
C GLU A 31 -3.32 -3.42 -16.85
N ASP A 32 -2.11 -4.01 -16.95
CA ASP A 32 -1.75 -5.19 -16.16
C ASP A 32 -1.34 -4.83 -14.71
N ILE A 33 -1.28 -3.54 -14.36
CA ILE A 33 -1.13 -3.10 -12.97
C ILE A 33 -2.37 -3.54 -12.19
N CYS A 34 -2.16 -4.28 -11.10
CA CYS A 34 -3.29 -4.81 -10.33
C CYS A 34 -4.01 -3.71 -9.54
N TYR A 35 -5.29 -3.92 -9.25
CA TYR A 35 -6.12 -2.96 -8.49
C TYR A 35 -5.48 -2.57 -7.15
N ALA A 36 -4.85 -3.52 -6.46
CA ALA A 36 -4.23 -3.32 -5.16
C ALA A 36 -3.06 -2.31 -5.22
N THR A 37 -2.27 -2.35 -6.30
CA THR A 37 -1.17 -1.40 -6.55
C THR A 37 -1.73 -0.01 -6.82
N GLN A 38 -2.72 0.10 -7.72
CA GLN A 38 -3.36 1.38 -8.06
C GLN A 38 -3.99 2.04 -6.83
N ASN A 39 -4.83 1.30 -6.10
CA ASN A 39 -5.55 1.82 -4.93
C ASN A 39 -4.59 2.33 -3.85
N ARG A 40 -3.48 1.62 -3.62
CA ARG A 40 -2.47 2.05 -2.63
C ARG A 40 -1.71 3.29 -3.09
N GLN A 41 -1.35 3.38 -4.37
CA GLN A 41 -0.72 4.58 -4.92
C GLN A 41 -1.66 5.79 -4.86
N ASP A 42 -2.94 5.61 -5.16
CA ASP A 42 -3.96 6.67 -5.06
C ASP A 42 -4.15 7.13 -3.60
N ALA A 43 -4.29 6.19 -2.67
CA ALA A 43 -4.42 6.50 -1.25
C ALA A 43 -3.20 7.27 -0.70
N VAL A 44 -1.99 6.91 -1.14
CA VAL A 44 -0.76 7.64 -0.78
C VAL A 44 -0.76 9.03 -1.42
N LYS A 45 -1.18 9.20 -2.67
CA LYS A 45 -1.30 10.51 -3.31
C LYS A 45 -2.25 11.44 -2.55
N ASP A 46 -3.36 10.92 -2.01
CA ASP A 46 -4.27 11.70 -1.19
C ASP A 46 -3.64 12.04 0.18
N LEU A 47 -2.98 11.07 0.82
CA LEU A 47 -2.27 11.26 2.09
C LEU A 47 -1.19 12.36 2.01
N LEU A 48 -0.46 12.40 0.90
CA LEU A 48 0.59 13.38 0.64
C LEU A 48 0.11 14.83 0.57
N ARG A 49 -1.20 15.06 0.37
CA ARG A 49 -1.78 16.41 0.42
C ARG A 49 -2.00 16.92 1.84
N GLU A 50 -1.97 16.03 2.83
CA GLU A 50 -2.34 16.31 4.22
C GLU A 50 -1.19 16.03 5.22
N CYS A 51 -0.08 15.42 4.78
CA CYS A 51 1.06 15.09 5.64
C CYS A 51 2.33 15.90 5.34
N ASP A 52 3.11 16.21 6.38
CA ASP A 52 4.41 16.87 6.25
C ASP A 52 5.58 15.86 6.08
N VAL A 53 5.32 14.59 6.38
CA VAL A 53 6.23 13.45 6.27
C VAL A 53 5.42 12.16 6.05
N LEU A 54 5.91 11.27 5.20
CA LEU A 54 5.31 9.96 4.90
C LEU A 54 6.18 8.83 5.47
N ILE A 55 5.56 7.91 6.20
CA ILE A 55 6.15 6.65 6.63
C ILE A 55 5.43 5.52 5.88
N VAL A 56 6.21 4.66 5.23
CA VAL A 56 5.72 3.45 4.57
C VAL A 56 6.28 2.23 5.28
N VAL A 57 5.40 1.37 5.79
CA VAL A 57 5.79 0.10 6.40
C VAL A 57 5.97 -0.96 5.32
N GLY A 58 7.13 -1.60 5.30
CA GLY A 58 7.43 -2.73 4.44
C GLY A 58 8.92 -2.88 4.14
N SER A 59 9.27 -3.96 3.46
CA SER A 59 10.66 -4.30 3.20
C SER A 59 11.25 -3.58 1.99
N VAL A 60 12.56 -3.30 2.05
CA VAL A 60 13.38 -2.83 0.92
C VAL A 60 13.29 -3.72 -0.31
N ALA A 61 13.00 -5.01 -0.14
CA ALA A 61 12.83 -5.96 -1.25
C ALA A 61 11.46 -5.83 -1.96
N SER A 62 10.50 -5.12 -1.37
CA SER A 62 9.14 -4.97 -1.91
C SER A 62 9.08 -3.84 -2.93
N SER A 63 8.89 -4.19 -4.21
CA SER A 63 8.71 -3.20 -5.27
C SER A 63 7.56 -2.24 -4.97
N ASN A 64 6.40 -2.75 -4.54
CA ASN A 64 5.23 -1.93 -4.22
C ASN A 64 5.53 -0.93 -3.10
N SER A 65 6.19 -1.36 -2.01
CA SER A 65 6.53 -0.47 -0.89
C SER A 65 7.46 0.66 -1.33
N ASN A 66 8.47 0.34 -2.15
CA ASN A 66 9.37 1.33 -2.72
C ASN A 66 8.62 2.33 -3.61
N ARG A 67 7.65 1.90 -4.43
CA ARG A 67 6.85 2.82 -5.25
C ARG A 67 6.05 3.82 -4.41
N LEU A 68 5.53 3.42 -3.25
CA LEU A 68 4.84 4.35 -2.34
C LEU A 68 5.79 5.41 -1.77
N VAL A 69 7.03 5.04 -1.44
CA VAL A 69 8.06 5.98 -0.97
C VAL A 69 8.49 6.94 -2.08
N GLU A 70 8.71 6.42 -3.28
CA GLU A 70 9.05 7.23 -4.45
C GLU A 70 7.95 8.26 -4.78
N LEU A 71 6.67 7.90 -4.60
CA LEU A 71 5.56 8.85 -4.76
C LEU A 71 5.69 10.04 -3.80
N GLY A 72 6.03 9.80 -2.54
CA GLY A 72 6.24 10.87 -1.56
C GLY A 72 7.43 11.76 -1.94
N GLN A 73 8.56 11.15 -2.31
CA GLN A 73 9.75 11.87 -2.76
C GLN A 73 9.47 12.75 -3.98
N ARG A 74 8.72 12.25 -4.96
CA ARG A 74 8.31 13.00 -6.16
C ARG A 74 7.36 14.15 -5.83
N ALA A 75 6.51 13.99 -4.81
CA ALA A 75 5.63 15.05 -4.33
C ALA A 75 6.37 16.11 -3.46
N GLY A 76 7.67 15.95 -3.23
CA GLY A 76 8.46 16.85 -2.38
C GLY A 76 8.21 16.66 -0.88
N VAL A 77 7.52 15.59 -0.48
CA VAL A 77 7.29 15.23 0.91
C VAL A 77 8.36 14.23 1.35
N PRO A 78 9.10 14.47 2.46
CA PRO A 78 10.02 13.48 3.01
C PRO A 78 9.30 12.15 3.22
N ALA A 79 9.81 11.08 2.62
CA ALA A 79 9.20 9.76 2.67
C ALA A 79 10.23 8.70 3.05
N PHE A 80 9.89 7.84 4.02
CA PHE A 80 10.79 6.85 4.59
C PHE A 80 10.16 5.46 4.56
N LEU A 81 10.99 4.46 4.20
CA LEU A 81 10.64 3.05 4.30
C LEU A 81 11.13 2.51 5.64
N VAL A 82 10.27 1.79 6.36
CA VAL A 82 10.61 1.12 7.63
C VAL A 82 10.12 -0.32 7.62
N ASP A 83 10.92 -1.26 8.13
CA ASP A 83 10.47 -2.63 8.36
C ASP A 83 9.55 -2.68 9.60
N GLY A 84 9.76 -1.81 10.59
CA GLY A 84 8.87 -1.66 11.73
C GLY A 84 9.18 -0.46 12.62
N ALA A 85 8.57 -0.43 13.81
CA ALA A 85 8.65 0.71 14.73
C ALA A 85 10.08 1.00 15.24
N ALA A 86 10.98 0.01 15.21
CA ALA A 86 12.37 0.16 15.62
C ALA A 86 13.21 1.01 14.65
N ASP A 87 12.83 1.08 13.37
CA ASP A 87 13.58 1.83 12.35
C ASP A 87 13.22 3.31 12.32
N LEU A 88 12.14 3.70 13.01
CA LEU A 88 11.72 5.08 13.12
C LEU A 88 12.79 5.91 13.81
N ARG A 89 13.07 7.09 13.24
CA ARG A 89 14.02 8.05 13.81
C ARG A 89 13.32 9.35 14.14
N ARG A 90 13.58 9.89 15.33
CA ARG A 90 12.87 11.06 15.87
C ARG A 90 13.11 12.30 15.00
N GLU A 91 14.31 12.45 14.47
CA GLU A 91 14.71 13.58 13.63
C GLU A 91 13.88 13.72 12.34
N TRP A 92 13.21 12.65 11.89
CA TRP A 92 12.31 12.72 10.73
C TRP A 92 11.06 13.56 10.98
N PHE A 93 10.72 13.77 12.25
CA PHE A 93 9.50 14.42 12.72
C PHE A 93 9.75 15.85 13.23
N ASP A 94 11.00 16.31 13.23
CA ASP A 94 11.36 17.64 13.72
C ASP A 94 10.68 18.74 12.88
N GLY A 95 9.89 19.58 13.55
CA GLY A 95 9.11 20.65 12.92
C GLY A 95 7.93 20.17 12.06
N LYS A 96 7.57 18.88 12.10
CA LYS A 96 6.44 18.29 11.38
C LYS A 96 5.19 18.28 12.27
N ARG A 97 4.03 18.57 11.70
CA ARG A 97 2.74 18.61 12.40
C ARG A 97 1.85 17.42 12.05
N SER A 98 2.04 16.85 10.86
CA SER A 98 1.28 15.68 10.42
C SER A 98 2.19 14.60 9.83
N VAL A 99 1.92 13.36 10.23
CA VAL A 99 2.59 12.16 9.75
C VAL A 99 1.59 11.34 8.95
N GLY A 100 1.91 11.08 7.68
CA GLY A 100 1.21 10.10 6.87
C GLY A 100 1.78 8.72 7.15
N LEU A 101 0.92 7.73 7.38
CA LEU A 101 1.31 6.34 7.51
C LEU A 101 0.59 5.50 6.44
N SER A 102 1.37 4.71 5.71
CA SER A 102 0.86 3.71 4.77
C SER A 102 1.68 2.43 4.88
N ALA A 103 1.27 1.39 4.16
CA ALA A 103 1.91 0.09 4.20
C ALA A 103 1.92 -0.57 2.82
N GLY A 104 3.01 -1.28 2.52
CA GLY A 104 3.08 -2.12 1.34
C GLY A 104 2.06 -3.27 1.40
N ALA A 105 1.68 -3.82 0.24
CA ALA A 105 0.71 -4.92 0.16
C ALA A 105 1.10 -6.18 0.96
N SER A 106 2.40 -6.38 1.23
CA SER A 106 2.93 -7.53 1.97
C SER A 106 3.22 -7.24 3.45
N ALA A 107 2.99 -6.02 3.93
CA ALA A 107 3.29 -5.65 5.31
C ALA A 107 2.20 -6.17 6.26
N PRO A 108 2.55 -6.96 7.28
CA PRO A 108 1.61 -7.40 8.30
C PRO A 108 0.98 -6.23 9.07
N GLU A 109 -0.32 -6.32 9.35
CA GLU A 109 -1.05 -5.26 10.07
C GLU A 109 -0.46 -4.98 11.46
N VAL A 110 0.08 -6.00 12.13
CA VAL A 110 0.74 -5.84 13.44
C VAL A 110 1.89 -4.83 13.40
N LEU A 111 2.68 -4.80 12.32
CA LEU A 111 3.80 -3.85 12.19
C LEU A 111 3.29 -2.42 11.99
N VAL A 112 2.16 -2.25 11.29
CA VAL A 112 1.52 -0.94 11.14
C VAL A 112 1.03 -0.43 12.49
N ARG A 113 0.41 -1.30 13.30
CA ARG A 113 -0.05 -0.95 14.65
C ARG A 113 1.11 -0.59 15.58
N GLU A 114 2.20 -1.35 15.55
CA GLU A 114 3.41 -1.04 16.33
C GLU A 114 3.99 0.34 15.97
N VAL A 115 3.99 0.69 14.68
CA VAL A 115 4.42 2.02 14.22
C VAL A 115 3.49 3.11 14.73
N ILE A 116 2.17 2.90 14.69
CA ILE A 116 1.18 3.84 15.25
C ILE A 116 1.44 4.04 16.74
N ASP A 117 1.60 2.96 17.51
CA ASP A 117 1.80 3.02 18.94
C ASP A 117 3.09 3.77 19.29
N ARG A 118 4.18 3.50 18.55
CA ARG A 118 5.45 4.24 18.72
C ARG A 118 5.30 5.73 18.43
N LEU A 119 4.59 6.11 17.36
CA LEU A 119 4.33 7.52 17.06
C LEU A 119 3.50 8.19 18.16
N ARG A 120 2.54 7.47 18.75
CA ARG A 120 1.73 7.96 19.88
C ARG A 120 2.55 8.12 21.15
N GLU A 121 3.46 7.20 21.46
CA GLU A 121 4.44 7.35 22.54
C GLU A 121 5.29 8.62 22.37
N TRP A 122 5.49 9.05 21.12
CA TRP A 122 6.25 10.26 20.80
C TRP A 122 5.39 11.54 20.76
N GLY A 123 4.10 11.43 21.07
CA GLY A 123 3.18 12.57 21.18
C GLY A 123 2.21 12.72 20.01
N ALA A 124 2.19 11.79 19.04
CA ALA A 124 1.16 11.80 18.01
C ALA A 124 -0.24 11.54 18.60
N GLN A 125 -1.25 12.16 18.01
CA GLN A 125 -2.64 11.92 18.35
C GLN A 125 -3.12 10.58 17.78
N ALA A 126 -4.35 10.19 18.13
CA ALA A 126 -4.98 9.00 17.56
C ALA A 126 -5.00 9.09 16.02
N PRO A 127 -4.73 7.99 15.30
CA PRO A 127 -4.72 7.99 13.85
C PRO A 127 -6.12 8.33 13.31
N ARG A 128 -6.15 9.14 12.25
CA ARG A 128 -7.36 9.37 11.45
C ARG A 128 -7.20 8.62 10.15
N GLU A 129 -8.02 7.61 9.93
CA GLU A 129 -8.09 6.92 8.65
C GLU A 129 -8.71 7.83 7.60
N LEU A 130 -8.02 7.99 6.46
CA LEU A 130 -8.59 8.62 5.29
C LEU A 130 -9.52 7.61 4.60
N MET A 131 -10.66 8.08 4.08
CA MET A 131 -11.55 7.21 3.30
C MET A 131 -10.83 6.73 2.05
N GLY A 132 -10.48 5.45 2.02
CA GLY A 132 -9.94 4.77 0.84
C GLY A 132 -11.04 4.15 -0.01
N ARG A 133 -10.66 3.60 -1.17
CA ARG A 133 -11.55 2.73 -1.96
C ARG A 133 -11.72 1.38 -1.24
N GLU A 134 -12.96 0.92 -1.07
CA GLU A 134 -13.22 -0.41 -0.52
C GLU A 134 -12.66 -1.52 -1.42
N GLU A 135 -11.88 -2.43 -0.83
CA GLU A 135 -11.32 -3.60 -1.50
C GLU A 135 -12.08 -4.87 -1.08
N ASN A 136 -13.05 -5.31 -1.91
CA ASN A 136 -13.91 -6.47 -1.62
C ASN A 136 -13.46 -7.77 -2.31
N VAL A 137 -12.20 -7.87 -2.73
CA VAL A 137 -11.67 -9.00 -3.50
C VAL A 137 -11.00 -10.01 -2.58
N VAL A 138 -11.52 -11.25 -2.57
CA VAL A 138 -10.95 -12.38 -1.80
C VAL A 138 -10.57 -13.50 -2.75
N PHE A 139 -9.31 -13.95 -2.66
CA PHE A 139 -8.84 -15.14 -3.37
C PHE A 139 -8.98 -16.35 -2.46
N GLY A 140 -10.00 -17.17 -2.70
CA GLY A 140 -10.21 -18.40 -1.95
C GLY A 140 -9.10 -19.42 -2.22
N LEU A 141 -8.79 -20.23 -1.21
CA LEU A 141 -7.83 -21.33 -1.36
C LEU A 141 -8.28 -22.30 -2.48
N PRO A 142 -7.34 -22.81 -3.29
CA PRO A 142 -7.56 -23.95 -4.17
C PRO A 142 -8.25 -25.09 -3.42
N ARG A 143 -9.12 -25.85 -4.10
CA ARG A 143 -9.97 -26.87 -3.45
C ARG A 143 -9.13 -27.89 -2.68
N GLU A 144 -7.95 -28.19 -3.20
CA GLU A 144 -6.97 -29.15 -2.70
C GLU A 144 -6.32 -28.72 -1.38
N LEU A 145 -6.30 -27.41 -1.10
CA LEU A 145 -5.72 -26.80 0.11
C LEU A 145 -6.77 -26.39 1.14
N ARG A 146 -8.05 -26.63 0.87
CA ARG A 146 -9.11 -26.40 1.85
C ARG A 146 -9.02 -27.48 2.91
N VAL A 147 -8.50 -27.13 4.08
CA VAL A 147 -8.53 -28.02 5.24
C VAL A 147 -10.00 -28.24 5.60
N PRO A 148 -10.47 -29.50 5.74
CA PRO A 148 -11.79 -29.77 6.27
C PRO A 148 -11.88 -29.13 7.65
N ILE A 149 -12.84 -28.22 7.85
CA ILE A 149 -13.14 -27.70 9.18
C ILE A 149 -13.55 -28.91 10.01
N PRO A 150 -12.86 -29.21 11.13
CA PRO A 150 -13.30 -30.28 12.02
C PRO A 150 -14.73 -29.95 12.43
N SER A 151 -15.66 -30.88 12.17
CA SER A 151 -17.04 -30.74 12.62
C SER A 151 -17.02 -30.52 14.14
N LEU A 152 -17.50 -29.35 14.58
CA LEU A 152 -17.82 -29.11 15.98
C LEU A 152 -18.79 -30.22 16.44
N PRO A 153 -18.60 -30.81 17.63
CA PRO A 153 -19.41 -31.95 18.10
C PRO A 153 -20.88 -31.62 18.43
N ASP A 154 -21.44 -30.50 18.00
CA ASP A 154 -22.85 -30.17 18.21
C ASP A 154 -23.42 -29.53 16.94
N GLY A 155 -24.21 -30.32 16.19
CA GLY A 155 -24.82 -29.98 14.90
C GLY A 155 -25.86 -28.87 14.94
N ARG A 156 -25.48 -27.66 15.36
CA ARG A 156 -26.29 -26.45 15.18
C ARG A 156 -25.80 -25.70 13.94
N PRO A 157 -26.68 -25.39 12.97
CA PRO A 157 -26.32 -24.57 11.84
C PRO A 157 -26.12 -23.11 12.29
N ASP A 158 -24.97 -22.52 11.94
CA ASP A 158 -24.76 -21.07 12.01
C ASP A 158 -25.76 -20.37 11.08
N ARG A 159 -26.54 -19.44 11.64
CA ARG A 159 -27.45 -18.59 10.88
C ARG A 159 -26.64 -17.49 10.20
N LEU A 160 -26.75 -17.43 8.86
CA LEU A 160 -26.36 -16.31 8.02
C LEU A 160 -27.15 -15.04 8.37
#